data_AF-A0A4Y9SVN9-F1
#
_entry.id   AF-A0A4Y9SVN9-F1
#
_cell.length_a   1.000
_cell.length_b   1.000
_cell.length_c   1.000
_cell.angle_alpha   90.00
_cell.angle_beta   90.00
_cell.angle_gamma   90.00
#
_symmetry.space_group_name_H-M   'P 1'
#
loop_
_entity.id
_entity.type
_entity.pdbx_description
1 polymer ?
#
loop_
_entity_poly.entity_id
_entity_poly.type
_entity_poly.pdbx_seq_one_letter_code
_entity_poly.pdbx_strand_id
1 'polypeptide(L)'
;MSQFRLARLAVLLAAVGLAPALTNTALAQKKGDKPAPAAEQKGPTVRPELYKLVDPAQIKPLVDAKNFTEVENRTTQAAALPNLTPYETYVIHRTKLQLAVSSNNDALTISSLEAIINSEFAPAAEKDNLMLALANLYDTAKNYPKEAEWLKRYMKESATPEKARSNLIRALYLSGDYASTKTEVLPVIAESEKSGVAPTDQDLRLLASSASKLKDDATYLAAMEKLVAFYPTDDYWTDVINRGIQRRPGFDGNAHLIEVYRFEFAAVKKMAPEDYMNLAELALQVGSPTEAKQALDAGFAAGVLSDAKARQLRDKANKSAADDAKNIASGEASAAKSKNGAGLVNIGWAYVTMGQYDKGINFIEQGIAKGSLKQPDEAKLRLGMALAKAGRKDDAIKTFQTVKAGGGLSDLAKYWIVLLNHPTGAPGLQVAAQ
;
A
#
# COMPACT_ATOMS: atom_id res chain seq x y z
N MET A 1 7.46 -22.51 2.66
CA MET A 1 8.33 -22.41 3.86
C MET A 1 9.66 -23.18 3.74
N SER A 2 9.72 -24.38 3.13
CA SER A 2 10.98 -25.16 3.01
C SER A 2 12.05 -24.51 2.11
N GLN A 3 11.67 -23.94 0.96
CA GLN A 3 12.64 -23.37 0.01
C GLN A 3 13.36 -22.11 0.54
N PHE A 4 12.68 -21.27 1.33
CA PHE A 4 13.31 -20.11 1.99
C PHE A 4 14.30 -20.53 3.09
N ARG A 5 14.05 -21.64 3.81
CA ARG A 5 15.00 -22.18 4.79
C ARG A 5 16.28 -22.71 4.13
N LEU A 6 16.15 -23.37 2.97
CA LEU A 6 17.29 -23.89 2.21
C LEU A 6 18.16 -22.77 1.63
N ALA A 7 17.55 -21.68 1.13
CA ALA A 7 18.29 -20.51 0.65
C ALA A 7 19.03 -19.77 1.79
N ARG A 8 18.41 -19.66 2.99
CA ARG A 8 19.04 -19.11 4.20
C ARG A 8 20.27 -19.92 4.63
N LEU A 9 20.15 -21.25 4.64
CA LEU A 9 21.27 -22.13 4.96
C LEU A 9 22.39 -21.98 3.93
N ALA A 10 22.10 -21.91 2.63
CA ALA A 10 23.13 -21.80 1.60
C ALA A 10 23.99 -20.53 1.70
N VAL A 11 23.39 -19.37 2.00
CA VAL A 11 24.13 -18.11 2.21
C VAL A 11 24.96 -18.15 3.48
N LEU A 12 24.42 -18.70 4.58
CA LEU A 12 25.14 -18.84 5.85
C LEU A 12 26.27 -19.90 5.74
N LEU A 13 26.06 -20.98 5.00
CA LEU A 13 27.08 -22.02 4.71
C LEU A 13 28.20 -21.48 3.82
N ALA A 14 27.91 -20.60 2.86
CA ALA A 14 28.93 -19.93 2.06
C ALA A 14 29.79 -18.97 2.91
N ALA A 15 29.17 -18.27 3.88
CA ALA A 15 29.91 -17.45 4.84
C ALA A 15 30.76 -18.29 5.81
N VAL A 16 30.33 -19.50 6.17
CA VAL A 16 31.11 -20.46 7.01
C VAL A 16 32.36 -21.00 6.29
N GLY A 17 32.52 -20.77 4.99
CA GLY A 17 33.74 -21.08 4.25
C GLY A 17 34.95 -20.31 4.82
N LEU A 18 35.66 -20.92 5.77
CA LEU A 18 36.98 -20.48 6.19
C LEU A 18 37.90 -20.50 4.97
N ALA A 19 38.23 -19.33 4.44
CA ALA A 19 39.42 -19.19 3.61
C ALA A 19 40.63 -19.71 4.42
N PRO A 20 41.62 -20.38 3.80
CA PRO A 20 42.69 -21.11 4.49
C PRO A 20 43.72 -20.24 5.26
N ALA A 21 43.35 -19.05 5.72
CA ALA A 21 44.23 -18.10 6.41
C ALA A 21 44.39 -18.38 7.93
N LEU A 22 44.24 -19.63 8.37
CA LEU A 22 44.75 -20.08 9.67
C LEU A 22 46.12 -20.75 9.48
N THR A 23 47.05 -20.06 8.83
CA THR A 23 48.43 -20.54 8.71
C THR A 23 49.15 -20.31 10.04
N ASN A 24 49.20 -21.35 10.87
CA ASN A 24 50.22 -21.47 11.91
C ASN A 24 51.59 -21.67 11.23
N THR A 25 52.28 -20.60 10.84
CA THR A 25 53.69 -20.71 10.49
C THR A 25 54.51 -20.80 11.77
N ALA A 26 54.54 -22.00 12.35
CA ALA A 26 55.52 -22.41 13.34
C ALA A 26 56.19 -23.69 12.83
N LEU A 27 57.08 -23.56 11.85
CA LEU A 27 58.10 -24.56 11.59
C LEU A 27 59.46 -23.87 11.59
N ALA A 28 60.22 -24.17 12.64
CA ALA A 28 61.63 -23.86 12.75
C ALA A 28 62.41 -24.59 11.64
N GLN A 29 63.19 -23.86 10.87
CA GLN A 29 64.38 -24.40 10.23
C GLN A 29 65.58 -23.46 10.48
N LYS A 30 66.64 -24.07 11.01
CA LYS A 30 67.94 -23.47 11.32
C LYS A 30 68.69 -23.12 10.03
N LYS A 31 69.33 -21.95 10.08
CA LYS A 31 70.59 -21.50 9.43
C LYS A 31 70.64 -21.34 7.90
N GLY A 32 70.94 -20.10 7.51
CA GLY A 32 71.55 -19.71 6.23
C GLY A 32 71.44 -18.20 6.04
N ASP A 33 72.51 -17.46 6.32
CA ASP A 33 72.60 -16.00 6.24
C ASP A 33 72.18 -15.45 4.87
N LYS A 34 71.10 -14.67 4.83
CA LYS A 34 70.77 -13.70 3.77
C LYS A 34 70.07 -12.49 4.40
N PRO A 35 70.25 -11.27 3.85
CA PRO A 35 69.71 -10.05 4.45
C PRO A 35 68.18 -10.12 4.51
N ALA A 36 67.64 -9.71 5.66
CA ALA A 36 66.21 -9.77 5.95
C ALA A 36 65.38 -9.04 4.88
N PRO A 37 64.37 -9.69 4.27
CA PRO A 37 63.32 -8.95 3.60
C PRO A 37 62.61 -8.09 4.66
N ALA A 38 62.19 -6.87 4.27
CA ALA A 38 61.35 -6.02 5.08
C ALA A 38 60.21 -6.86 5.67
N ALA A 39 59.98 -6.73 6.98
CA ALA A 39 58.99 -7.51 7.70
C ALA A 39 57.63 -7.38 7.01
N GLU A 40 57.22 -8.43 6.27
CA GLU A 40 55.85 -8.62 5.88
C GLU A 40 55.01 -8.51 7.15
N GLN A 41 54.05 -7.59 7.17
CA GLN A 41 53.07 -7.50 8.25
C GLN A 41 52.36 -8.86 8.31
N LYS A 42 52.81 -9.71 9.24
CA LYS A 42 52.14 -10.98 9.54
C LYS A 42 50.71 -10.63 9.90
N GLY A 43 49.77 -11.18 9.13
CA GLY A 43 48.35 -11.04 9.42
C GLY A 43 48.02 -11.48 10.85
N PRO A 44 46.84 -11.12 11.37
CA PRO A 44 46.46 -11.48 12.72
C PRO A 44 46.48 -13.00 12.90
N THR A 45 46.92 -13.47 14.07
CA THR A 45 47.12 -14.91 14.37
C THR A 45 46.30 -15.37 15.56
N VAL A 46 46.08 -16.68 15.66
CA VAL A 46 45.41 -17.34 16.77
C VAL A 46 46.45 -18.06 17.62
N ARG A 47 46.43 -17.90 18.95
CA ARG A 47 47.38 -18.61 19.82
C ARG A 47 47.19 -20.14 19.74
N PRO A 48 48.25 -20.95 19.93
CA PRO A 48 48.15 -22.41 19.81
C PRO A 48 47.08 -23.05 20.71
N GLU A 49 46.90 -22.53 21.93
CA GLU A 49 45.90 -23.00 22.89
C GLU A 49 44.47 -22.84 22.35
N LEU A 50 44.16 -21.69 21.75
CA LEU A 50 42.86 -21.42 21.14
C LEU A 50 42.70 -22.22 19.85
N TYR A 51 43.74 -22.27 19.02
CA TYR A 51 43.71 -23.00 17.75
C TYR A 51 43.33 -24.47 17.95
N LYS A 52 43.87 -25.15 18.98
CA LYS A 52 43.51 -26.53 19.32
C LYS A 52 42.01 -26.73 19.61
N LEU A 53 41.33 -25.69 20.08
CA LEU A 53 39.90 -25.73 20.42
C LEU A 53 39.01 -25.46 19.20
N VAL A 54 39.46 -24.63 18.25
CA VAL A 54 38.65 -24.16 17.12
C VAL A 54 39.16 -24.62 15.74
N ASP A 55 40.14 -25.51 15.72
CA ASP A 55 40.73 -26.06 14.50
C ASP A 55 39.63 -26.61 13.55
N PRO A 56 39.46 -26.02 12.35
CA PRO A 56 38.43 -26.45 11.40
C PRO A 56 38.52 -27.94 11.06
N ALA A 57 39.73 -28.53 11.06
CA ALA A 57 39.93 -29.95 10.80
C ALA A 57 39.34 -30.85 11.89
N GLN A 58 39.17 -30.34 13.11
CA GLN A 58 38.54 -31.05 14.23
C GLN A 58 37.07 -30.66 14.40
N ILE A 59 36.72 -29.39 14.19
CA ILE A 59 35.34 -28.91 14.32
C ILE A 59 34.44 -29.50 13.24
N LYS A 60 34.89 -29.54 11.98
CA LYS A 60 34.04 -30.00 10.87
C LYS A 60 33.55 -31.45 11.06
N PRO A 61 34.40 -32.45 11.37
CA PRO A 61 33.94 -33.81 11.65
C PRO A 61 32.95 -33.90 12.82
N LEU A 62 33.15 -33.11 13.88
CA LEU A 62 32.24 -33.08 15.02
C LEU A 62 30.86 -32.54 14.63
N VAL A 63 30.82 -31.48 13.82
CA VAL A 63 29.59 -30.89 13.29
C VAL A 63 28.88 -31.87 12.35
N ASP A 64 29.60 -32.51 11.42
CA ASP A 64 29.05 -33.48 10.47
C ASP A 64 28.49 -34.71 11.20
N ALA A 65 29.14 -35.14 12.29
CA ALA A 65 28.68 -36.21 13.18
C ALA A 65 27.57 -35.78 14.16
N LYS A 66 27.09 -34.53 14.09
CA LYS A 66 26.12 -33.93 15.02
C LYS A 66 26.53 -33.97 16.49
N ASN A 67 27.83 -34.04 16.77
CA ASN A 67 28.37 -33.93 18.11
C ASN A 67 28.45 -32.45 18.55
N PHE A 68 27.28 -31.81 18.63
CA PHE A 68 27.15 -30.38 18.90
C PHE A 68 27.61 -30.00 20.31
N THR A 69 27.40 -30.88 21.29
CA THR A 69 27.83 -30.67 22.69
C THR A 69 29.34 -30.52 22.81
N GLU A 70 30.13 -31.32 22.07
CA GLU A 70 31.58 -31.19 22.10
C GLU A 70 32.06 -29.89 21.46
N VAL A 71 31.44 -29.46 20.36
CA VAL A 71 31.75 -28.17 19.72
C VAL A 71 31.39 -27.00 20.63
N GLU A 72 30.26 -27.10 21.35
CA GLU A 72 29.84 -26.11 22.35
C GLU A 72 30.83 -26.03 23.51
N ASN A 73 31.27 -27.16 24.05
CA ASN A 73 32.28 -27.22 25.11
C ASN A 73 33.60 -26.57 24.68
N ARG A 74 34.08 -26.87 23.47
CA ARG A 74 35.31 -26.31 22.92
C ARG A 74 35.22 -24.81 22.71
N THR A 75 34.13 -24.33 22.12
CA THR A 75 33.93 -22.88 21.90
C THR A 75 33.72 -22.12 23.22
N THR A 76 33.16 -22.76 24.24
CA THR A 76 33.06 -22.21 25.60
C THR A 76 34.43 -22.10 26.26
N GLN A 77 35.26 -23.14 26.19
CA GLN A 77 36.63 -23.10 26.70
C GLN A 77 37.48 -22.04 25.98
N ALA A 78 37.34 -21.93 24.65
CA ALA A 78 38.05 -20.92 23.88
C ALA A 78 37.66 -19.50 24.28
N ALA A 79 36.36 -19.27 24.53
CA ALA A 79 35.85 -17.97 24.99
C ALA A 79 36.23 -17.63 26.44
N ALA A 80 36.60 -18.63 27.26
CA ALA A 80 37.03 -18.44 28.64
C ALA A 80 38.53 -18.11 28.79
N LEU A 81 39.31 -18.15 27.70
CA LEU A 81 40.72 -17.81 27.74
C LEU A 81 40.91 -16.31 28.07
N PRO A 82 41.85 -15.94 28.94
CA PRO A 82 42.10 -14.54 29.26
C PRO A 82 42.72 -13.81 28.06
N ASN A 83 42.52 -12.49 28.02
CA ASN A 83 43.17 -11.56 27.07
C ASN A 83 42.98 -11.94 25.59
N LEU A 84 41.77 -12.34 25.20
CA LEU A 84 41.44 -12.63 23.80
C LEU A 84 41.69 -11.40 22.92
N THR A 85 42.39 -11.61 21.81
CA THR A 85 42.53 -10.55 20.81
C THR A 85 41.22 -10.35 20.03
N PRO A 86 41.01 -9.19 19.38
CA PRO A 86 39.88 -8.99 18.48
C PRO A 86 39.76 -10.06 17.38
N TYR A 87 40.89 -10.55 16.85
CA TYR A 87 40.90 -11.62 15.84
C TYR A 87 40.56 -12.99 16.41
N GLU A 88 41.06 -13.32 17.60
CA GLU A 88 40.69 -14.56 18.29
C GLU A 88 39.18 -14.60 18.60
N THR A 89 38.62 -13.47 19.03
CA THR A 89 37.18 -13.31 19.25
C THR A 89 36.40 -13.56 17.96
N TYR A 90 36.85 -12.97 16.84
CA TYR A 90 36.28 -13.21 15.52
C TYR A 90 36.28 -14.70 15.13
N VAL A 91 37.41 -15.40 15.30
CA VAL A 91 37.53 -16.84 14.98
C VAL A 91 36.62 -17.70 15.87
N ILE A 92 36.50 -17.38 17.16
CA ILE A 92 35.56 -18.07 18.06
C ILE A 92 34.12 -17.90 17.54
N HIS A 93 33.72 -16.70 17.16
CA HIS A 93 32.36 -16.46 16.67
C HIS A 93 32.08 -17.11 15.31
N ARG A 94 33.06 -17.19 14.40
CA ARG A 94 32.94 -18.01 13.16
C ARG A 94 32.68 -19.48 13.48
N THR A 95 33.37 -20.02 14.48
CA THR A 95 33.18 -21.41 14.94
C THR A 95 31.81 -21.61 15.59
N LYS A 96 31.38 -20.68 16.44
CA LYS A 96 30.04 -20.66 17.05
C LYS A 96 28.94 -20.57 16.00
N LEU A 97 29.14 -19.78 14.93
CA LEU A 97 28.17 -19.70 13.83
C LEU A 97 28.00 -21.05 13.13
N GLN A 98 29.09 -21.79 12.87
CA GLN A 98 29.02 -23.12 12.26
C GLN A 98 28.24 -24.10 13.15
N LEU A 99 28.50 -24.10 14.46
CA LEU A 99 27.71 -24.86 15.43
C LEU A 99 26.24 -24.45 15.39
N ALA A 100 25.97 -23.14 15.43
CA ALA A 100 24.63 -22.59 15.53
C ALA A 100 23.76 -22.96 14.34
N VAL A 101 24.28 -22.77 13.12
CA VAL A 101 23.59 -23.13 11.88
C VAL A 101 23.32 -24.63 11.81
N SER A 102 24.28 -25.45 12.21
CA SER A 102 24.16 -26.91 12.12
C SER A 102 23.22 -27.50 13.18
N SER A 103 23.14 -26.85 14.35
CA SER A 103 22.24 -27.23 15.45
C SER A 103 20.86 -26.56 15.38
N ASN A 104 20.62 -25.70 14.39
CA ASN A 104 19.42 -24.84 14.29
C ASN A 104 19.20 -23.97 15.54
N ASN A 105 20.28 -23.48 16.14
CA ASN A 105 20.23 -22.58 17.29
C ASN A 105 20.19 -21.12 16.80
N ASP A 106 18.98 -20.58 16.65
CA ASP A 106 18.77 -19.22 16.13
C ASP A 106 19.38 -18.14 17.03
N ALA A 107 19.30 -18.28 18.36
CA ALA A 107 19.86 -17.30 19.30
C ALA A 107 21.39 -17.24 19.21
N LEU A 108 22.05 -18.40 19.09
CA LEU A 108 23.50 -18.46 18.88
C LEU A 108 23.88 -17.97 17.48
N THR A 109 23.04 -18.21 16.48
CA THR A 109 23.24 -17.73 15.11
C THR A 109 23.22 -16.20 15.08
N ILE A 110 22.19 -15.59 15.66
CA ILE A 110 22.04 -14.13 15.76
C ILE A 110 23.25 -13.51 16.47
N SER A 111 23.55 -13.95 17.70
CA SER A 111 24.67 -13.38 18.47
C SER A 111 26.04 -13.58 17.80
N SER A 112 26.25 -14.70 17.11
CA SER A 112 27.48 -14.94 16.36
C SER A 112 27.59 -14.06 15.12
N LEU A 113 26.51 -13.89 14.36
CA LEU A 113 26.47 -12.98 13.21
C LEU A 113 26.74 -11.53 13.63
N GLU A 114 26.13 -11.05 14.71
CA GLU A 114 26.37 -9.70 15.23
C GLU A 114 27.85 -9.47 15.54
N ALA A 115 28.48 -10.42 16.23
CA ALA A 115 29.90 -10.34 16.55
C ALA A 115 30.80 -10.39 15.30
N ILE A 116 30.47 -11.24 14.32
CA ILE A 116 31.20 -11.35 13.06
C ILE A 116 31.10 -10.05 12.25
N ILE A 117 29.89 -9.49 12.07
CA ILE A 117 29.67 -8.28 11.30
C ILE A 117 30.36 -7.07 11.94
N ASN A 118 30.39 -7.00 13.28
CA ASN A 118 31.06 -5.94 14.03
C ASN A 118 32.59 -6.06 14.05
N SER A 119 33.15 -7.17 13.57
CA SER A 119 34.59 -7.37 13.52
C SER A 119 35.24 -6.58 12.39
N GLU A 120 36.42 -6.00 12.65
CA GLU A 120 37.27 -5.39 11.61
C GLU A 120 37.84 -6.42 10.62
N PHE A 121 37.89 -7.70 11.00
CA PHE A 121 38.43 -8.78 10.18
C PHE A 121 37.43 -9.38 9.20
N ALA A 122 36.13 -9.04 9.30
CA ALA A 122 35.16 -9.55 8.34
C ALA A 122 35.27 -8.77 7.01
N PRO A 123 35.45 -9.45 5.86
CA PRO A 123 35.47 -8.80 4.55
C PRO A 123 34.21 -7.98 4.29
N ALA A 124 34.34 -6.81 3.67
CA ALA A 124 33.22 -5.91 3.40
C ALA A 124 32.08 -6.58 2.60
N ALA A 125 32.41 -7.35 1.56
CA ALA A 125 31.42 -8.08 0.77
C ALA A 125 30.72 -9.19 1.57
N GLU A 126 31.36 -9.75 2.60
CA GLU A 126 30.73 -10.71 3.51
C GLU A 126 29.76 -9.99 4.46
N LYS A 127 30.17 -8.83 5.01
CA LYS A 127 29.34 -8.03 5.93
C LYS A 127 27.96 -7.71 5.34
N ASP A 128 27.88 -7.30 4.08
CA ASP A 128 26.61 -7.00 3.40
C ASP A 128 25.64 -8.19 3.42
N ASN A 129 26.10 -9.36 3.00
CA ASN A 129 25.28 -10.58 2.97
C ASN A 129 24.88 -11.04 4.37
N LEU A 130 25.80 -10.92 5.34
CA LEU A 130 25.54 -11.26 6.73
C LEU A 130 24.53 -10.31 7.37
N MET A 131 24.57 -9.01 7.07
CA MET A 131 23.60 -8.03 7.58
C MET A 131 22.18 -8.36 7.08
N LEU A 132 22.01 -8.69 5.79
CA LEU A 132 20.71 -9.09 5.26
C LEU A 132 20.20 -10.40 5.88
N ALA A 133 21.09 -11.39 6.06
CA ALA A 133 20.74 -12.65 6.71
C ALA A 133 20.32 -12.42 8.16
N LEU A 134 21.06 -11.58 8.90
CA LEU A 134 20.77 -11.23 10.28
C LEU A 134 19.45 -10.46 10.42
N ALA A 135 19.20 -9.48 9.55
CA ALA A 135 17.92 -8.78 9.50
C ALA A 135 16.75 -9.75 9.29
N ASN A 136 16.90 -10.73 8.40
CA ASN A 136 15.86 -11.72 8.14
C ASN A 136 15.64 -12.72 9.30
N LEU A 137 16.67 -13.00 10.10
CA LEU A 137 16.52 -13.74 11.35
C LEU A 137 15.72 -12.93 12.37
N TYR A 138 15.99 -11.62 12.47
CA TYR A 138 15.22 -10.72 13.34
C TYR A 138 13.75 -10.57 12.90
N ASP A 139 13.46 -10.50 11.59
CA ASP A 139 12.10 -10.55 11.03
C ASP A 139 11.38 -11.83 11.47
N THR A 140 12.04 -12.99 11.32
CA THR A 140 11.48 -14.29 11.72
C THR A 140 11.23 -14.37 13.23
N ALA A 141 12.13 -13.79 14.03
CA ALA A 141 12.00 -13.66 15.48
C ALA A 141 10.99 -12.58 15.90
N LYS A 142 10.37 -11.86 14.94
CA LYS A 142 9.46 -10.72 15.15
C LYS A 142 10.09 -9.57 15.94
N ASN A 143 11.42 -9.49 15.95
CA ASN A 143 12.15 -8.37 16.55
C ASN A 143 12.40 -7.30 15.48
N TYR A 144 11.31 -6.67 15.05
CA TYR A 144 11.32 -5.65 14.01
C TYR A 144 12.19 -4.41 14.33
N PRO A 145 12.33 -3.95 15.60
CA PRO A 145 13.30 -2.89 15.93
C PRO A 145 14.74 -3.27 15.55
N LYS A 146 15.17 -4.50 15.86
CA LYS A 146 16.50 -4.98 15.50
C LYS A 146 16.65 -5.24 14.00
N GLU A 147 15.62 -5.77 13.34
CA GLU A 147 15.61 -5.86 11.88
C GLU A 147 15.84 -4.49 11.24
N ALA A 148 15.09 -3.47 11.68
CA ALA A 148 15.21 -2.10 11.15
C ALA A 148 16.59 -1.49 11.43
N GLU A 149 17.17 -1.73 12.61
CA GLU A 149 18.55 -1.30 12.94
C GLU A 149 19.57 -1.86 11.93
N TRP A 150 19.53 -3.16 11.68
CA TRP A 150 20.45 -3.84 10.77
C TRP A 150 20.21 -3.46 9.30
N LEU A 151 18.95 -3.28 8.88
CA LEU A 151 18.63 -2.82 7.52
C LEU A 151 19.06 -1.37 7.27
N LYS A 152 18.89 -0.47 8.25
CA LYS A 152 19.40 0.91 8.17
C LYS A 152 20.92 0.93 8.03
N ARG A 153 21.60 0.07 8.78
CA ARG A 153 23.06 -0.08 8.67
C ARG A 153 23.47 -0.59 7.30
N TYR A 154 22.82 -1.65 6.80
CA TYR A 154 23.06 -2.16 5.45
C TYR A 154 22.88 -1.06 4.39
N MET A 155 21.81 -0.25 4.48
CA MET A 155 21.58 0.85 3.53
C MET A 155 22.66 1.93 3.58
N LYS A 156 23.34 2.11 4.71
CA LYS A 156 24.42 3.08 4.88
C LYS A 156 25.77 2.55 4.38
N GLU A 157 26.03 1.26 4.57
CA GLU A 157 27.35 0.64 4.35
C GLU A 157 27.46 -0.08 3.00
N SER A 158 26.36 -0.58 2.44
CA SER A 158 26.35 -1.39 1.21
C SER A 158 26.37 -0.55 -0.06
N ALA A 159 27.00 -1.08 -1.11
CA ALA A 159 26.90 -0.55 -2.47
C ALA A 159 25.54 -0.85 -3.15
N THR A 160 24.69 -1.67 -2.54
CA THR A 160 23.34 -2.03 -3.06
C THR A 160 22.23 -1.75 -2.04
N PRO A 161 22.08 -0.49 -1.56
CA PRO A 161 21.14 -0.13 -0.50
C PRO A 161 19.67 -0.36 -0.87
N GLU A 162 19.34 -0.36 -2.17
CA GLU A 162 17.99 -0.60 -2.69
C GLU A 162 17.41 -1.96 -2.27
N LYS A 163 18.25 -2.97 -2.04
CA LYS A 163 17.82 -4.31 -1.62
C LYS A 163 17.17 -4.35 -0.22
N ALA A 164 17.48 -3.38 0.64
CA ALA A 164 16.97 -3.35 2.01
C ALA A 164 15.71 -2.49 2.17
N ARG A 165 15.44 -1.55 1.25
CA ARG A 165 14.44 -0.50 1.46
C ARG A 165 13.03 -1.05 1.75
N SER A 166 12.55 -2.01 0.95
CA SER A 166 11.20 -2.58 1.15
C SER A 166 11.07 -3.32 2.49
N ASN A 167 12.11 -4.07 2.88
CA ASN A 167 12.12 -4.74 4.19
C ASN A 167 12.20 -3.74 5.32
N LEU A 168 12.96 -2.65 5.16
CA LEU A 168 13.08 -1.61 6.18
C LEU A 168 11.73 -0.94 6.43
N ILE A 169 11.02 -0.52 5.38
CA ILE A 169 9.69 0.10 5.50
C ILE A 169 8.74 -0.84 6.26
N ARG A 170 8.73 -2.13 5.92
CA ARG A 170 7.90 -3.14 6.60
C ARG A 170 8.30 -3.30 8.07
N ALA A 171 9.59 -3.41 8.38
CA ALA A 171 10.11 -3.53 9.74
C ALA A 171 9.78 -2.29 10.60
N LEU A 172 9.89 -1.09 10.03
CA LEU A 172 9.48 0.15 10.69
C LEU A 172 7.99 0.13 11.03
N TYR A 173 7.15 -0.28 10.08
CA TYR A 173 5.71 -0.35 10.31
C TYR A 173 5.35 -1.38 11.39
N LEU A 174 5.92 -2.59 11.31
CA LEU A 174 5.65 -3.66 12.26
C LEU A 174 6.24 -3.41 13.65
N SER A 175 7.30 -2.59 13.75
CA SER A 175 7.83 -2.11 15.04
C SER A 175 7.02 -0.95 15.65
N GLY A 176 6.03 -0.42 14.92
CA GLY A 176 5.21 0.71 15.35
C GLY A 176 5.84 2.08 15.10
N ASP A 177 6.98 2.15 14.40
CA ASP A 177 7.60 3.39 13.96
C ASP A 177 6.91 3.92 12.68
N TYR A 178 5.66 4.34 12.84
CA TYR A 178 4.84 4.85 11.75
C TYR A 178 5.39 6.16 11.16
N ALA A 179 6.09 6.96 11.97
CA ALA A 179 6.71 8.21 11.52
C ALA A 179 7.84 7.93 10.53
N SER A 180 8.77 7.02 10.87
CA SER A 180 9.82 6.63 9.94
C SER A 180 9.25 5.86 8.74
N THR A 181 8.24 5.00 8.95
CA THR A 181 7.55 4.31 7.84
C THR A 181 7.05 5.31 6.79
N LYS A 182 6.35 6.37 7.24
CA LYS A 182 5.85 7.43 6.37
C LYS A 182 7.00 8.12 5.62
N THR A 183 8.07 8.47 6.32
CA THR A 183 9.25 9.12 5.74
C THR A 183 9.92 8.27 4.65
N GLU A 184 10.04 6.96 4.88
CA GLU A 184 10.73 6.04 3.96
C GLU A 184 9.86 5.62 2.75
N VAL A 185 8.54 5.51 2.92
CA VAL A 185 7.64 5.08 1.83
C VAL A 185 7.32 6.20 0.84
N LEU A 186 7.29 7.46 1.27
CA LEU A 186 6.96 8.61 0.40
C LEU A 186 7.89 8.74 -0.81
N PRO A 187 9.24 8.65 -0.68
CA PRO A 187 10.13 8.68 -1.84
C PRO A 187 9.91 7.52 -2.82
N VAL A 188 9.57 6.32 -2.31
CA VAL A 188 9.29 5.13 -3.15
C VAL A 188 8.06 5.37 -4.03
N ILE A 189 7.01 5.94 -3.44
CA ILE A 189 5.79 6.31 -4.17
C ILE A 189 6.12 7.39 -5.21
N ALA A 190 6.83 8.44 -4.82
CA ALA A 190 7.19 9.54 -5.74
C ALA A 190 8.07 9.08 -6.92
N GLU A 191 9.00 8.15 -6.69
CA GLU A 191 9.85 7.56 -7.73
C GLU A 191 9.04 6.69 -8.71
N SER A 192 8.09 5.92 -8.20
CA SER A 192 7.16 5.14 -9.03
C SER A 192 6.36 6.08 -9.94
N GLU A 193 5.77 7.13 -9.38
CA GLU A 193 4.99 8.12 -10.15
C GLU A 193 5.84 8.84 -11.21
N LYS A 194 7.07 9.24 -10.84
CA LYS A 194 7.99 9.91 -11.76
C LYS A 194 8.43 9.00 -12.91
N SER A 195 8.52 7.68 -12.67
CA SER A 195 8.86 6.69 -13.70
C SER A 195 7.66 6.24 -14.53
N GLY A 196 6.47 6.80 -14.29
CA GLY A 196 5.23 6.42 -14.99
C GLY A 196 4.71 5.04 -14.57
N VAL A 197 5.21 4.49 -13.45
CA VAL A 197 4.78 3.22 -12.88
C VAL A 197 3.82 3.49 -11.73
N ALA A 198 2.70 2.76 -11.67
CA ALA A 198 1.79 2.86 -10.54
C ALA A 198 2.52 2.47 -9.23
N PRO A 199 2.50 3.30 -8.18
CA PRO A 199 2.97 2.90 -6.86
C PRO A 199 2.26 1.65 -6.39
N THR A 200 2.92 0.75 -5.68
CA THR A 200 2.29 -0.52 -5.29
C THR A 200 1.13 -0.30 -4.30
N ASP A 201 0.11 -1.17 -4.36
CA ASP A 201 -0.99 -1.20 -3.39
C ASP A 201 -0.46 -1.29 -1.94
N GLN A 202 0.57 -2.11 -1.73
CA GLN A 202 1.19 -2.29 -0.42
C GLN A 202 1.79 -0.98 0.11
N ASP A 203 2.55 -0.24 -0.71
CA ASP A 203 3.19 1.01 -0.29
C ASP A 203 2.16 2.09 0.04
N LEU A 204 1.11 2.21 -0.80
CA LEU A 204 0.01 3.14 -0.56
C LEU A 204 -0.77 2.78 0.71
N ARG A 205 -1.03 1.49 0.97
CA ARG A 205 -1.66 1.04 2.22
C ARG A 205 -0.80 1.26 3.45
N LEU A 206 0.52 1.08 3.35
CA LEU A 206 1.45 1.39 4.44
C LEU A 206 1.46 2.89 4.73
N LEU A 207 1.46 3.74 3.69
CA LEU A 207 1.35 5.18 3.84
C LEU A 207 0.03 5.58 4.52
N ALA A 208 -1.10 5.08 4.02
CA ALA A 208 -2.42 5.35 4.59
C ALA A 208 -2.48 4.90 6.05
N SER A 209 -2.08 3.66 6.35
CA SER A 209 -2.16 3.14 7.71
C SER A 209 -1.25 3.89 8.69
N SER A 210 0.00 4.19 8.30
CA SER A 210 0.91 5.01 9.10
C SER A 210 0.37 6.42 9.32
N ALA A 211 -0.18 7.07 8.30
CA ALA A 211 -0.80 8.39 8.42
C ALA A 211 -2.00 8.36 9.38
N SER A 212 -2.84 7.33 9.31
CA SER A 212 -3.95 7.14 10.26
C SER A 212 -3.46 7.01 11.71
N LYS A 213 -2.43 6.20 11.95
CA LYS A 213 -1.83 6.03 13.29
C LYS A 213 -1.22 7.33 13.83
N LEU A 214 -0.70 8.17 12.94
CA LEU A 214 -0.14 9.48 13.26
C LEU A 214 -1.20 10.59 13.33
N LYS A 215 -2.47 10.29 13.06
CA LYS A 215 -3.57 11.27 12.95
C LYS A 215 -3.29 12.37 11.89
N ASP A 216 -2.61 11.98 10.82
CA ASP A 216 -2.29 12.83 9.67
C ASP A 216 -3.35 12.60 8.57
N ASP A 217 -4.51 13.23 8.74
CA ASP A 217 -5.66 13.05 7.86
C ASP A 217 -5.36 13.47 6.40
N ALA A 218 -4.50 14.48 6.22
CA ALA A 218 -4.13 14.96 4.88
C ALA A 218 -3.33 13.90 4.12
N THR A 219 -2.31 13.30 4.74
CA THR A 219 -1.53 12.24 4.11
C THR A 219 -2.36 10.98 3.93
N TYR A 220 -3.22 10.66 4.91
CA TYR A 220 -4.15 9.53 4.80
C TYR A 220 -5.04 9.67 3.57
N LEU A 221 -5.70 10.82 3.41
CA LEU A 221 -6.59 11.06 2.27
C LEU A 221 -5.81 11.02 0.95
N ALA A 222 -4.63 11.64 0.88
CA ALA A 222 -3.80 11.59 -0.32
C ALA A 222 -3.41 10.16 -0.73
N ALA A 223 -3.13 9.28 0.25
CA ALA A 223 -2.86 7.87 -0.02
C ALA A 223 -4.12 7.12 -0.50
N MET A 224 -5.27 7.36 0.12
CA MET A 224 -6.55 6.78 -0.29
C MET A 224 -6.99 7.24 -1.70
N GLU A 225 -6.75 8.51 -2.05
CA GLU A 225 -7.00 9.05 -3.38
C GLU A 225 -6.16 8.35 -4.45
N LYS A 226 -4.90 8.01 -4.14
CA LYS A 226 -4.06 7.18 -5.02
C LYS A 226 -4.56 5.74 -5.08
N LEU A 227 -5.01 5.16 -3.96
CA LEU A 227 -5.59 3.81 -3.93
C LEU A 227 -6.82 3.70 -4.83
N VAL A 228 -7.77 4.64 -4.78
CA VAL A 228 -8.93 4.60 -5.70
C VAL A 228 -8.52 4.87 -7.16
N ALA A 229 -7.46 5.63 -7.40
CA ALA A 229 -6.97 5.92 -8.75
C ALA A 229 -6.23 4.74 -9.42
N PHE A 230 -5.54 3.90 -8.64
CA PHE A 230 -4.73 2.78 -9.18
C PHE A 230 -5.30 1.39 -8.87
N TYR A 231 -6.01 1.24 -7.75
CA TYR A 231 -6.49 -0.04 -7.21
C TYR A 231 -7.91 0.09 -6.63
N PRO A 232 -8.91 0.54 -7.40
CA PRO A 232 -10.24 0.81 -6.88
C PRO A 232 -10.90 -0.44 -6.31
N THR A 233 -11.38 -0.31 -5.09
CA THR A 233 -12.26 -1.27 -4.41
C THR A 233 -13.46 -0.51 -3.85
N ASP A 234 -14.56 -1.22 -3.58
CA ASP A 234 -15.74 -0.61 -2.97
C ASP A 234 -15.36 0.05 -1.63
N ASP A 235 -14.55 -0.63 -0.79
CA ASP A 235 -14.08 -0.10 0.50
C ASP A 235 -13.27 1.20 0.35
N TYR A 236 -12.40 1.30 -0.66
CA TYR A 236 -11.61 2.51 -0.87
C TYR A 236 -12.46 3.67 -1.36
N TRP A 237 -13.42 3.41 -2.26
CA TRP A 237 -14.36 4.44 -2.69
C TRP A 237 -15.22 4.93 -1.55
N THR A 238 -15.80 4.03 -0.74
CA THR A 238 -16.61 4.40 0.42
C THR A 238 -15.81 5.22 1.43
N ASP A 239 -14.54 4.88 1.70
CA ASP A 239 -13.72 5.66 2.64
C ASP A 239 -13.33 7.05 2.07
N VAL A 240 -13.00 7.16 0.78
CA VAL A 240 -12.75 8.45 0.10
C VAL A 240 -14.01 9.31 0.06
N ILE A 241 -15.19 8.73 -0.19
CA ILE A 241 -16.46 9.45 -0.13
C ILE A 241 -16.71 9.99 1.28
N ASN A 242 -16.53 9.14 2.29
CA ASN A 242 -16.79 9.51 3.66
C ASN A 242 -15.82 10.60 4.17
N ARG A 243 -14.51 10.42 3.95
CA ARG A 243 -13.48 11.33 4.49
C ARG A 243 -13.12 12.48 3.56
N GLY A 244 -13.13 12.25 2.26
CA GLY A 244 -12.83 13.23 1.23
C GLY A 244 -13.98 14.15 0.88
N ILE A 245 -15.21 13.81 1.29
CA ILE A 245 -16.41 14.64 1.05
C ILE A 245 -17.16 14.87 2.37
N GLN A 246 -17.82 13.84 2.91
CA GLN A 246 -18.84 14.01 3.94
C GLN A 246 -18.29 14.56 5.27
N ARG A 247 -17.07 14.15 5.66
CA ARG A 247 -16.41 14.61 6.89
C ARG A 247 -15.58 15.88 6.70
N ARG A 248 -15.44 16.41 5.48
CA ARG A 248 -14.64 17.62 5.26
C ARG A 248 -15.38 18.84 5.84
N PRO A 249 -14.66 19.77 6.47
CA PRO A 249 -15.24 21.04 6.88
C PRO A 249 -15.91 21.75 5.69
N GLY A 250 -17.15 22.18 5.87
CA GLY A 250 -17.91 22.90 4.85
C GLY A 250 -18.70 22.03 3.88
N PHE A 251 -18.81 20.71 4.10
CA PHE A 251 -19.79 19.88 3.40
C PHE A 251 -21.22 20.28 3.80
N ASP A 252 -22.10 20.49 2.81
CA ASP A 252 -23.52 20.76 3.04
C ASP A 252 -24.33 19.47 2.82
N GLY A 253 -24.52 18.71 3.90
CA GLY A 253 -25.27 17.46 3.87
C GLY A 253 -26.76 17.64 3.56
N ASN A 254 -27.34 18.81 3.80
CA ASN A 254 -28.74 19.05 3.47
C ASN A 254 -28.93 19.28 1.96
N ALA A 255 -27.97 19.97 1.33
CA ALA A 255 -28.05 20.30 -0.08
C ALA A 255 -27.49 19.20 -1.00
N HIS A 256 -26.42 18.51 -0.59
CA HIS A 256 -25.58 17.76 -1.54
C HIS A 256 -25.43 16.27 -1.22
N LEU A 257 -26.11 15.75 -0.19
CA LEU A 257 -26.04 14.32 0.14
C LEU A 257 -26.55 13.41 -1.00
N ILE A 258 -27.58 13.83 -1.74
CA ILE A 258 -28.03 13.07 -2.93
C ILE A 258 -26.93 12.96 -3.99
N GLU A 259 -26.13 14.00 -4.19
CA GLU A 259 -25.03 13.97 -5.16
C GLU A 259 -23.89 13.04 -4.72
N VAL A 260 -23.71 12.88 -3.40
CA VAL A 260 -22.79 11.89 -2.83
C VAL A 260 -23.28 10.47 -3.11
N TYR A 261 -24.56 10.18 -2.87
CA TYR A 261 -25.12 8.85 -3.17
C TYR A 261 -25.13 8.53 -4.66
N ARG A 262 -25.36 9.52 -5.53
CA ARG A 262 -25.23 9.36 -6.99
C ARG A 262 -23.82 8.97 -7.40
N PHE A 263 -22.82 9.60 -6.79
CA PHE A 263 -21.42 9.25 -7.03
C PHE A 263 -21.12 7.85 -6.52
N GLU A 264 -21.53 7.52 -5.28
CA GLU A 264 -21.34 6.19 -4.71
C GLU A 264 -21.95 5.09 -5.60
N PHE A 265 -23.20 5.26 -6.02
CA PHE A 265 -23.90 4.34 -6.93
C PHE A 265 -23.15 4.10 -8.25
N ALA A 266 -22.38 5.08 -8.73
CA ALA A 266 -21.56 4.93 -9.93
C ALA A 266 -20.18 4.33 -9.66
N ALA A 267 -19.61 4.60 -8.49
CA ALA A 267 -18.23 4.27 -8.13
C ALA A 267 -18.07 2.84 -7.58
N VAL A 268 -19.05 2.36 -6.80
CA VAL A 268 -18.99 1.04 -6.15
C VAL A 268 -19.76 -0.02 -6.93
N LYS A 269 -19.38 -1.29 -6.79
CA LYS A 269 -20.15 -2.41 -7.35
C LYS A 269 -21.42 -2.68 -6.54
N LYS A 270 -21.36 -2.42 -5.23
CA LYS A 270 -22.47 -2.66 -4.30
C LYS A 270 -22.45 -1.63 -3.17
N MET A 271 -23.54 -0.86 -3.05
CA MET A 271 -23.73 0.06 -1.92
C MET A 271 -24.24 -0.70 -0.68
N ALA A 272 -24.17 -0.06 0.48
CA ALA A 272 -24.88 -0.55 1.66
C ALA A 272 -26.41 -0.54 1.41
N PRO A 273 -27.19 -1.47 2.01
CA PRO A 273 -28.64 -1.49 1.88
C PRO A 273 -29.30 -0.14 2.17
N GLU A 274 -28.84 0.53 3.23
CA GLU A 274 -29.36 1.81 3.69
C GLU A 274 -29.09 2.92 2.67
N ASP A 275 -27.96 2.89 1.98
CA ASP A 275 -27.59 3.92 1.01
C ASP A 275 -28.38 3.80 -0.29
N TYR A 276 -28.77 2.57 -0.70
CA TYR A 276 -29.76 2.38 -1.77
C TYR A 276 -31.12 2.98 -1.39
N MET A 277 -31.57 2.77 -0.16
CA MET A 277 -32.84 3.30 0.34
C MET A 277 -32.79 4.83 0.43
N ASN A 278 -31.70 5.40 0.97
CA ASN A 278 -31.51 6.84 1.10
C ASN A 278 -31.46 7.54 -0.26
N LEU A 279 -30.73 6.97 -1.23
CA LEU A 279 -30.71 7.49 -2.61
C LEU A 279 -32.12 7.50 -3.20
N ALA A 280 -32.89 6.43 -3.01
CA ALA A 280 -34.24 6.35 -3.56
C ALA A 280 -35.22 7.33 -2.89
N GLU A 281 -35.18 7.48 -1.57
CA GLU A 281 -36.03 8.42 -0.84
C GLU A 281 -35.70 9.87 -1.24
N LEU A 282 -34.41 10.24 -1.31
CA LEU A 282 -33.97 11.57 -1.74
C LEU A 282 -34.32 11.83 -3.22
N ALA A 283 -34.13 10.85 -4.09
CA ALA A 283 -34.49 10.95 -5.50
C ALA A 283 -36.00 11.19 -5.69
N LEU A 284 -36.86 10.50 -4.93
CA LEU A 284 -38.30 10.78 -4.94
C LEU A 284 -38.62 12.19 -4.43
N GLN A 285 -37.94 12.66 -3.38
CA GLN A 285 -38.13 13.99 -2.82
C GLN A 285 -37.78 15.11 -3.83
N VAL A 286 -36.75 14.92 -4.65
CA VAL A 286 -36.36 15.88 -5.69
C VAL A 286 -37.06 15.65 -7.05
N GLY A 287 -38.08 14.78 -7.09
CA GLY A 287 -38.86 14.52 -8.30
C GLY A 287 -38.10 13.74 -9.38
N SER A 288 -37.19 12.84 -9.00
CA SER A 288 -36.45 11.94 -9.88
C SER A 288 -36.86 10.46 -9.66
N PRO A 289 -38.12 10.08 -9.91
CA PRO A 289 -38.63 8.75 -9.55
C PRO A 289 -37.99 7.60 -10.35
N THR A 290 -37.55 7.85 -11.60
CA THR A 290 -36.81 6.86 -12.40
C THR A 290 -35.47 6.51 -11.75
N GLU A 291 -34.77 7.48 -11.21
CA GLU A 291 -33.53 7.27 -10.46
C GLU A 291 -33.78 6.47 -9.17
N ALA A 292 -34.86 6.79 -8.44
CA ALA A 292 -35.24 6.03 -7.26
C ALA A 292 -35.54 4.56 -7.59
N LYS A 293 -36.24 4.30 -8.69
CA LYS A 293 -36.49 2.95 -9.20
C LYS A 293 -35.18 2.23 -9.51
N GLN A 294 -34.25 2.87 -10.21
CA GLN A 294 -32.95 2.30 -10.56
C GLN A 294 -32.13 1.90 -9.33
N ALA A 295 -32.08 2.77 -8.31
CA ALA A 295 -31.38 2.50 -7.07
C ALA A 295 -31.94 1.25 -6.36
N LEU A 296 -33.27 1.17 -6.21
CA LEU A 296 -33.93 0.05 -5.56
C LEU A 296 -33.79 -1.24 -6.36
N ASP A 297 -34.00 -1.19 -7.67
CA ASP A 297 -33.82 -2.35 -8.56
C ASP A 297 -32.41 -2.93 -8.43
N ALA A 298 -31.38 -2.06 -8.39
CA ALA A 298 -30.00 -2.48 -8.19
C ALA A 298 -29.78 -3.12 -6.81
N GLY A 299 -30.32 -2.55 -5.73
CA GLY A 299 -30.22 -3.13 -4.39
C GLY A 299 -30.92 -4.49 -4.26
N PHE A 300 -32.06 -4.68 -4.93
CA PHE A 300 -32.73 -5.99 -5.01
C PHE A 300 -31.92 -6.98 -5.86
N ALA A 301 -31.38 -6.55 -6.99
CA ALA A 301 -30.55 -7.40 -7.86
C ALA A 301 -29.24 -7.83 -7.19
N ALA A 302 -28.65 -6.95 -6.38
CA ALA A 302 -27.48 -7.26 -5.56
C ALA A 302 -27.80 -8.15 -4.34
N GLY A 303 -29.08 -8.46 -4.09
CA GLY A 303 -29.51 -9.30 -2.98
C GLY A 303 -29.39 -8.64 -1.59
N VAL A 304 -29.12 -7.34 -1.52
CA VAL A 304 -28.97 -6.61 -0.25
C VAL A 304 -30.29 -6.01 0.26
N LEU A 305 -31.27 -5.81 -0.63
CA LEU A 305 -32.63 -5.41 -0.27
C LEU A 305 -33.59 -6.59 -0.36
N SER A 306 -34.38 -6.81 0.69
CA SER A 306 -35.38 -7.89 0.71
C SER A 306 -36.56 -7.68 1.65
N ASP A 307 -36.56 -6.65 2.49
CA ASP A 307 -37.62 -6.43 3.48
C ASP A 307 -38.89 -5.80 2.87
N ALA A 308 -39.95 -5.70 3.67
CA ALA A 308 -41.23 -5.12 3.24
C ALA A 308 -41.13 -3.61 2.95
N LYS A 309 -40.29 -2.87 3.69
CA LYS A 309 -40.11 -1.42 3.51
C LYS A 309 -39.48 -1.15 2.14
N ALA A 310 -38.43 -1.88 1.78
CA ALA A 310 -37.77 -1.79 0.48
C ALA A 310 -38.73 -2.14 -0.67
N ARG A 311 -39.58 -3.17 -0.52
CA ARG A 311 -40.59 -3.52 -1.54
C ARG A 311 -41.62 -2.42 -1.72
N GLN A 312 -42.17 -1.88 -0.63
CA GLN A 312 -43.15 -0.79 -0.68
C GLN A 312 -42.56 0.48 -1.32
N LEU A 313 -41.32 0.83 -0.99
CA LEU A 313 -40.65 1.97 -1.59
C LEU A 313 -40.42 1.75 -3.09
N ARG A 314 -40.06 0.52 -3.50
CA ARG A 314 -39.89 0.15 -4.90
C ARG A 314 -41.20 0.23 -5.68
N ASP A 315 -42.30 -0.25 -5.12
CA ASP A 315 -43.62 -0.14 -5.75
C ASP A 315 -44.03 1.31 -5.96
N LYS A 316 -43.79 2.17 -4.96
CA LYS A 316 -44.01 3.62 -5.07
C LYS A 316 -43.14 4.23 -6.17
N ALA A 317 -41.85 3.94 -6.20
CA ALA A 317 -40.92 4.44 -7.20
C ALA A 317 -41.30 3.98 -8.62
N ASN A 318 -41.69 2.71 -8.78
CA ASN A 318 -42.17 2.15 -10.04
C ASN A 318 -43.40 2.89 -10.57
N LYS A 319 -44.41 3.10 -9.71
CA LYS A 319 -45.62 3.84 -10.09
C LYS A 319 -45.29 5.28 -10.49
N SER A 320 -44.52 5.99 -9.65
CA SER A 320 -44.14 7.37 -9.94
C SER A 320 -43.29 7.51 -11.20
N ALA A 321 -42.38 6.57 -11.47
CA ALA A 321 -41.57 6.57 -12.69
C ALA A 321 -42.42 6.33 -13.94
N ALA A 322 -43.40 5.42 -13.87
CA ALA A 322 -44.34 5.17 -14.97
C ALA A 322 -45.25 6.38 -15.24
N ASP A 323 -45.70 7.08 -14.19
CA ASP A 323 -46.50 8.29 -14.32
C ASP A 323 -45.67 9.46 -14.88
N ASP A 324 -44.42 9.64 -14.43
CA ASP A 324 -43.52 10.68 -14.92
C ASP A 324 -43.16 10.47 -16.40
N ALA A 325 -42.82 9.24 -16.81
CA ALA A 325 -42.52 8.91 -18.20
C ALA A 325 -43.66 9.23 -19.18
N LYS A 326 -44.92 9.14 -18.73
CA LYS A 326 -46.10 9.51 -19.55
C LYS A 326 -46.28 11.02 -19.66
N ASN A 327 -45.90 11.77 -18.63
CA ASN A 327 -46.28 13.18 -18.49
C ASN A 327 -45.15 14.17 -18.75
N ILE A 328 -43.88 13.75 -18.67
CA ILE A 328 -42.70 14.63 -18.74
C ILE A 328 -42.68 15.56 -19.96
N ALA A 329 -43.12 15.10 -21.13
CA ALA A 329 -43.17 15.90 -22.36
C ALA A 329 -44.08 17.12 -22.24
N SER A 330 -45.14 17.05 -21.42
CA SER A 330 -46.07 18.17 -21.20
C SER A 330 -45.42 19.35 -20.46
N GLY A 331 -44.38 19.08 -19.66
CA GLY A 331 -43.64 20.07 -18.89
C GLY A 331 -42.62 20.88 -19.70
N GLU A 332 -42.19 20.38 -20.86
CA GLU A 332 -41.08 20.95 -21.64
C GLU A 332 -41.32 22.41 -22.04
N ALA A 333 -42.50 22.69 -22.62
CA ALA A 333 -42.84 24.03 -23.08
C ALA A 333 -42.92 25.04 -21.93
N SER A 334 -43.39 24.60 -20.75
CA SER A 334 -43.45 25.44 -19.55
C SER A 334 -42.05 25.73 -19.01
N ALA A 335 -41.19 24.71 -18.90
CA ALA A 335 -39.80 24.87 -18.49
C ALA A 335 -39.01 25.79 -19.44
N ALA A 336 -39.23 25.65 -20.75
CA ALA A 336 -38.62 26.50 -21.77
C ALA A 336 -39.09 27.97 -21.69
N LYS A 337 -40.29 28.25 -21.19
CA LYS A 337 -40.81 29.61 -20.99
C LYS A 337 -40.47 30.24 -19.63
N SER A 338 -40.03 29.44 -18.65
CA SER A 338 -39.64 29.93 -17.31
C SER A 338 -38.55 31.01 -17.39
N LYS A 339 -38.51 31.94 -16.44
CA LYS A 339 -37.45 32.97 -16.36
C LYS A 339 -36.10 32.42 -15.86
N ASN A 340 -36.09 31.23 -15.26
CA ASN A 340 -34.87 30.56 -14.78
C ASN A 340 -34.68 29.19 -15.44
N GLY A 341 -33.44 28.69 -15.41
CA GLY A 341 -33.08 27.42 -16.02
C GLY A 341 -33.40 26.16 -15.21
N ALA A 342 -33.86 26.28 -13.97
CA ALA A 342 -33.94 25.14 -13.03
C ALA A 342 -34.88 24.02 -13.53
N GLY A 343 -36.03 24.40 -14.12
CA GLY A 343 -36.97 23.44 -14.70
C GLY A 343 -36.37 22.65 -15.87
N LEU A 344 -35.55 23.31 -16.71
CA LEU A 344 -34.88 22.66 -17.84
C LEU A 344 -33.80 21.67 -17.35
N VAL A 345 -33.02 22.04 -16.32
CA VAL A 345 -32.05 21.13 -15.70
C VAL A 345 -32.74 19.89 -15.12
N ASN A 346 -33.86 20.06 -14.41
CA ASN A 346 -34.59 18.95 -13.81
C ASN A 346 -35.23 18.02 -14.86
N ILE A 347 -35.90 18.58 -15.88
CA ILE A 347 -36.45 17.79 -17.00
C ILE A 347 -35.34 17.07 -17.74
N GLY A 348 -34.21 17.74 -17.99
CA GLY A 348 -33.08 17.13 -18.66
C GLY A 348 -32.49 15.97 -17.85
N TRP A 349 -32.36 16.12 -16.53
CA TRP A 349 -31.94 15.03 -15.66
C TRP A 349 -32.91 13.84 -15.68
N ALA A 350 -34.22 14.11 -15.65
CA ALA A 350 -35.24 13.07 -15.76
C ALA A 350 -35.09 12.29 -17.09
N TYR A 351 -34.92 12.98 -18.22
CA TYR A 351 -34.65 12.32 -19.51
C TYR A 351 -33.36 11.48 -19.50
N VAL A 352 -32.28 11.98 -18.91
CA VAL A 352 -31.02 11.23 -18.76
C VAL A 352 -31.24 9.94 -17.97
N THR A 353 -31.97 10.00 -16.84
CA THR A 353 -32.25 8.81 -16.03
C THR A 353 -33.18 7.83 -16.75
N MET A 354 -34.01 8.27 -17.69
CA MET A 354 -34.80 7.43 -18.58
C MET A 354 -34.03 6.88 -19.80
N GLY A 355 -32.72 7.15 -19.91
CA GLY A 355 -31.89 6.71 -21.03
C GLY A 355 -31.96 7.60 -22.28
N GLN A 356 -32.74 8.69 -22.26
CA GLN A 356 -32.81 9.66 -23.37
C GLN A 356 -31.68 10.69 -23.25
N TYR A 357 -30.44 10.23 -23.37
CA TYR A 357 -29.25 11.00 -23.04
C TYR A 357 -29.10 12.30 -23.82
N ASP A 358 -29.18 12.26 -25.15
CA ASP A 358 -28.98 13.46 -25.98
C ASP A 358 -30.03 14.54 -25.69
N LYS A 359 -31.30 14.13 -25.59
CA LYS A 359 -32.41 15.02 -25.26
C LYS A 359 -32.22 15.64 -23.87
N GLY A 360 -31.84 14.81 -22.89
CA GLY A 360 -31.64 15.27 -21.53
C GLY A 360 -30.42 16.19 -21.36
N ILE A 361 -29.29 15.86 -21.98
CA ILE A 361 -28.09 16.72 -22.03
C ILE A 361 -28.45 18.08 -22.63
N ASN A 362 -29.16 18.11 -23.77
CA ASN A 362 -29.56 19.35 -24.41
C ASN A 362 -30.43 20.23 -23.51
N PHE A 363 -31.38 19.65 -22.77
CA PHE A 363 -32.17 20.41 -21.80
C PHE A 363 -31.34 20.93 -20.61
N ILE A 364 -30.39 20.14 -20.09
CA ILE A 364 -29.50 20.60 -19.02
C ILE A 364 -28.64 21.77 -19.51
N GLU A 365 -28.05 21.68 -20.70
CA GLU A 365 -27.24 22.74 -21.31
C GLU A 365 -28.07 24.02 -21.51
N GLN A 366 -29.29 23.91 -22.04
CA GLN A 366 -30.22 25.04 -22.17
C GLN A 366 -30.53 25.68 -20.81
N GLY A 367 -30.76 24.86 -19.78
CA GLY A 367 -31.01 25.33 -18.42
C GLY A 367 -29.82 26.10 -17.84
N ILE A 368 -28.60 25.60 -18.03
CA ILE A 368 -27.37 26.28 -17.59
C ILE A 368 -27.19 27.60 -18.36
N ALA A 369 -27.37 27.59 -19.69
CA ALA A 369 -27.24 28.79 -20.54
C ALA A 369 -28.26 29.88 -20.19
N LYS A 370 -29.47 29.49 -19.77
CA LYS A 370 -30.52 30.42 -19.33
C LYS A 370 -30.18 31.13 -18.03
N GLY A 371 -29.33 30.53 -17.19
CA GLY A 371 -28.90 31.12 -15.93
C GLY A 371 -30.00 31.23 -14.87
N SER A 372 -29.82 32.19 -13.95
CA SER A 372 -30.70 32.40 -12.77
C SER A 372 -30.90 31.13 -11.94
N LEU A 373 -29.89 30.25 -11.92
CA LEU A 373 -29.85 29.05 -11.10
C LEU A 373 -29.40 29.43 -9.69
N LYS A 374 -30.10 28.94 -8.67
CA LYS A 374 -29.65 29.06 -7.27
C LYS A 374 -28.34 28.30 -7.05
N GLN A 375 -28.16 27.18 -7.75
CA GLN A 375 -27.01 26.30 -7.65
C GLN A 375 -26.44 25.99 -9.05
N PRO A 376 -25.72 26.94 -9.68
CA PRO A 376 -25.21 26.76 -11.04
C PRO A 376 -24.17 25.62 -11.14
N ASP A 377 -23.36 25.42 -10.11
CA ASP A 377 -22.34 24.37 -10.10
C ASP A 377 -22.89 22.97 -9.85
N GLU A 378 -24.01 22.85 -9.13
CA GLU A 378 -24.76 21.60 -9.04
C GLU A 378 -25.34 21.20 -10.41
N ALA A 379 -25.86 22.18 -11.17
CA ALA A 379 -26.32 21.91 -12.54
C ALA A 379 -25.17 21.46 -13.46
N LYS A 380 -23.98 22.04 -13.34
CA LYS A 380 -22.78 21.57 -14.05
C LYS A 380 -22.36 20.16 -13.61
N LEU A 381 -22.40 19.85 -12.31
CA LEU A 381 -22.13 18.51 -11.81
C LEU A 381 -23.09 17.49 -12.47
N ARG A 382 -24.40 17.80 -12.51
CA ARG A 382 -25.41 16.97 -13.19
C ARG A 382 -25.18 16.86 -14.69
N LEU A 383 -24.75 17.92 -15.37
CA LEU A 383 -24.35 17.86 -16.78
C LEU A 383 -23.16 16.88 -16.98
N GLY A 384 -22.14 16.97 -16.13
CA GLY A 384 -21.00 16.04 -16.16
C GLY A 384 -21.44 14.59 -15.96
N MET A 385 -22.34 14.34 -15.00
CA MET A 385 -22.92 13.01 -14.77
C MET A 385 -23.74 12.50 -15.97
N ALA A 386 -24.51 13.38 -16.61
CA ALA A 386 -25.26 13.06 -17.82
C ALA A 386 -24.37 12.70 -19.00
N LEU A 387 -23.31 13.48 -19.23
CA LEU A 387 -22.29 13.22 -20.25
C LEU A 387 -21.57 11.88 -19.98
N ALA A 388 -21.24 11.61 -18.72
CA ALA A 388 -20.63 10.35 -18.32
C ALA A 388 -21.54 9.15 -18.60
N LYS A 389 -22.83 9.24 -18.25
CA LYS A 389 -23.85 8.22 -18.57
C LYS A 389 -24.03 8.02 -20.08
N ALA A 390 -23.87 9.07 -20.87
CA ALA A 390 -23.93 9.01 -22.33
C ALA A 390 -22.64 8.48 -22.99
N GLY A 391 -21.63 8.08 -22.21
CA GLY A 391 -20.33 7.64 -22.74
C GLY A 391 -19.43 8.78 -23.25
N ARG A 392 -19.83 10.05 -23.09
CA ARG A 392 -19.07 11.24 -23.51
C ARG A 392 -18.02 11.62 -22.46
N LYS A 393 -17.05 10.72 -22.22
CA LYS A 393 -16.03 10.83 -21.16
C LYS A 393 -15.28 12.16 -21.16
N ASP A 394 -14.72 12.57 -22.30
CA ASP A 394 -13.88 13.78 -22.36
C ASP A 394 -14.68 15.05 -22.08
N ASP A 395 -15.92 15.12 -22.58
CA ASP A 395 -16.82 16.23 -22.30
C ASP A 395 -17.22 16.26 -20.82
N ALA A 396 -17.53 15.10 -20.24
CA ALA A 396 -17.84 14.98 -18.82
C ALA A 396 -16.68 15.51 -17.95
N ILE A 397 -15.44 15.11 -18.25
CA ILE A 397 -14.25 15.57 -17.52
C ILE A 397 -14.10 17.10 -17.65
N LYS A 398 -14.24 17.66 -18.86
CA LYS A 398 -14.19 19.11 -19.08
C LYS A 398 -15.26 19.82 -18.24
N THR A 399 -16.48 19.31 -18.21
CA THR A 399 -17.56 19.88 -17.41
C THR A 399 -17.25 19.81 -15.91
N PHE A 400 -16.81 18.66 -15.39
CA PHE A 400 -16.45 18.50 -13.98
C PHE A 400 -15.33 19.47 -13.54
N GLN A 401 -14.36 19.75 -14.42
CA GLN A 401 -13.30 20.74 -14.13
C GLN A 401 -13.83 22.16 -13.91
N THR A 402 -15.03 22.49 -14.41
CA THR A 402 -15.68 23.80 -14.23
C THR A 402 -16.49 23.95 -12.94
N VAL A 403 -16.68 22.86 -12.18
CA VAL A 403 -17.35 22.87 -10.88
C VAL A 403 -16.34 23.34 -9.82
N LYS A 404 -16.59 24.51 -9.21
CA LYS A 404 -15.68 25.15 -8.25
C LYS A 404 -16.35 25.46 -6.90
N ALA A 405 -17.65 25.25 -6.79
CA ALA A 405 -18.40 25.49 -5.56
C ALA A 405 -17.88 24.65 -4.39
N GLY A 406 -18.01 25.24 -3.19
CA GLY A 406 -17.83 24.55 -1.91
C GLY A 406 -18.99 23.57 -1.63
N GLY A 407 -19.25 23.25 -0.37
CA GLY A 407 -20.33 22.31 -0.04
C GLY A 407 -20.03 20.85 -0.39
N GLY A 408 -18.82 20.54 -0.87
CA GLY A 408 -18.42 19.21 -1.35
C GLY A 408 -18.60 18.99 -2.86
N LEU A 409 -19.18 19.95 -3.61
CA LEU A 409 -19.41 19.79 -5.06
C LEU A 409 -18.11 19.71 -5.87
N SER A 410 -17.11 20.53 -5.54
CA SER A 410 -15.79 20.47 -6.20
C SER A 410 -15.03 19.18 -5.87
N ASP A 411 -15.17 18.63 -4.66
CA ASP A 411 -14.60 17.32 -4.29
C ASP A 411 -15.28 16.18 -5.04
N LEU A 412 -16.62 16.20 -5.13
CA LEU A 412 -17.38 15.26 -5.94
C LEU A 412 -16.93 15.29 -7.41
N ALA A 413 -16.81 16.49 -7.99
CA ALA A 413 -16.35 16.64 -9.37
C ALA A 413 -14.92 16.09 -9.57
N LYS A 414 -14.02 16.30 -8.60
CA LYS A 414 -12.68 15.70 -8.61
C LYS A 414 -12.75 14.17 -8.62
N TYR A 415 -13.58 13.56 -7.78
CA TYR A 415 -13.69 12.10 -7.71
C TYR A 415 -14.38 11.48 -8.92
N TRP A 416 -15.35 12.17 -9.52
CA TRP A 416 -15.88 11.79 -10.84
C TRP A 416 -14.79 11.75 -11.91
N ILE A 417 -13.88 12.72 -11.93
CA ILE A 417 -12.74 12.73 -12.87
C ILE A 417 -11.82 11.53 -12.62
N VAL A 418 -11.52 11.21 -11.35
CA VAL A 418 -10.70 10.03 -11.00
C VAL A 418 -11.38 8.75 -11.49
N LEU A 419 -12.68 8.58 -11.20
CA LEU A 419 -13.47 7.44 -11.62
C LEU A 419 -13.47 7.26 -13.15
N LEU A 420 -13.66 8.34 -13.90
CA LEU A 420 -13.68 8.29 -15.36
C LEU A 420 -12.30 8.01 -15.99
N ASN A 421 -11.22 8.42 -15.34
CA ASN A 421 -9.86 8.18 -15.82
C ASN A 421 -9.36 6.76 -15.55
N HIS A 422 -10.02 5.99 -14.69
CA HIS A 422 -9.64 4.61 -14.41
C HIS A 422 -9.82 3.70 -15.65
N PRO A 423 -8.88 2.78 -15.95
CA PRO A 423 -8.93 1.93 -17.15
C PRO A 423 -10.19 1.04 -17.26
N THR A 424 -10.75 0.61 -16.13
CA THR A 424 -11.99 -0.19 -16.12
C THR A 424 -13.27 0.65 -16.20
N GLY A 425 -13.14 2.00 -16.20
CA GLY A 425 -14.27 2.93 -16.13
C GLY A 425 -15.09 2.79 -14.84
N ALA A 426 -16.29 3.37 -14.85
CA ALA A 426 -17.24 3.33 -13.74
C ALA A 426 -18.15 2.08 -13.83
N PRO A 427 -18.06 1.12 -12.89
CA PRO A 427 -18.84 -0.12 -12.93
C PRO A 427 -20.35 0.13 -12.96
N GLY A 428 -20.84 1.09 -12.16
CA GLY A 428 -22.27 1.42 -12.07
C GLY A 428 -22.83 2.15 -13.30
N LEU A 429 -21.97 2.71 -14.17
CA LEU A 429 -22.42 3.36 -15.41
C LEU A 429 -22.64 2.36 -16.56
N GLN A 430 -22.05 1.16 -16.51
CA GLN A 430 -22.15 0.16 -17.59
C GLN A 430 -23.49 -0.60 -17.59
N VAL A 431 -24.21 -0.64 -16.48
CA VAL A 431 -25.48 -1.36 -16.33
C VAL A 431 -26.65 -0.67 -17.06
N ALA A 432 -26.50 0.61 -17.46
CA ALA A 432 -27.55 1.38 -18.12
C ALA A 432 -27.52 1.30 -19.66
N ALA A 433 -26.55 0.59 -20.25
CA ALA A 433 -26.35 0.51 -21.70
C ALA A 433 -26.91 -0.78 -22.35
N GLN A 434 -27.74 -1.56 -21.63
CA GLN A 434 -28.40 -2.76 -22.15
C GLN A 434 -29.91 -2.62 -22.19
#